data_AF-A0A086LYA6-F1
#
_entry.id   AF-A0A086LYA6-F1
#
_cell.length_a   1.000
_cell.length_b   1.000
_cell.length_c   1.000
_cell.angle_alpha   90.00
_cell.angle_beta   90.00
_cell.angle_gamma   90.00
#
_symmetry.space_group_name_H-M   'P 1'
#
loop_
_entity.id
_entity.type
_entity.pdbx_description
1 polymer ?
#
loop_
_entity_poly.entity_id
_entity_poly.type
_entity_poly.pdbx_seq_one_letter_code
_entity_poly.pdbx_strand_id
1 'polypeptide(L)'
;ELYLVLLLLKLFVSAPANEPLKVMIFVNAISYVYRLDPILSLVLGRDKHQACQRGGSKGAPLAEVVGLHSNLQQKQRLKRVERFQSANRAVIVCTDVACRGLDLKQVKEVIHFQAPRSPSIFVHRSGRTARAQQSGETVCVLSPTQVTEWLQVLKPVQINVGELDPPACMHKSSRVYSQLTKVKRILAIATQIESAGHHKAKERRATSWLKKAAQAADIMLDSDISEDEEASARSAAQARTTSILRTELSQLVKSLKLL
;
A
#
# COMPACT_ATOMS: atom_id res chain seq x y z
N GLU A 1 -7.74 0.78 6.91
CA GLU A 1 -7.12 -0.21 6.00
C GLU A 1 -8.16 -1.01 5.25
N LEU A 2 -9.09 -1.71 5.93
CA LEU A 2 -10.16 -2.49 5.30
C LEU A 2 -10.90 -1.73 4.19
N TYR A 3 -11.40 -0.54 4.52
CA TYR A 3 -12.16 0.28 3.57
C TYR A 3 -11.32 0.80 2.39
N LEU A 4 -10.03 1.09 2.62
CA LEU A 4 -9.11 1.46 1.56
C LEU A 4 -8.92 0.30 0.59
N VAL A 5 -8.68 -0.91 1.11
CA VAL A 5 -8.53 -2.11 0.28
C VAL A 5 -9.80 -2.42 -0.48
N LEU A 6 -10.97 -2.29 0.15
CA LEU A 6 -12.26 -2.47 -0.49
C LEU A 6 -12.49 -1.49 -1.64
N LEU A 7 -12.22 -0.20 -1.41
CA LEU A 7 -12.32 0.85 -2.41
C LEU A 7 -11.40 0.54 -3.60
N LEU A 8 -10.12 0.25 -3.34
CA LEU A 8 -9.15 -0.06 -4.40
C LEU A 8 -9.53 -1.33 -5.17
N LEU A 9 -9.96 -2.40 -4.50
CA LEU A 9 -10.41 -3.61 -5.18
C LEU A 9 -11.59 -3.32 -6.10
N LYS A 10 -12.59 -2.55 -5.64
CA LYS A 10 -13.71 -2.14 -6.49
C LYS A 10 -13.22 -1.34 -7.71
N LEU A 11 -12.40 -0.32 -7.49
CA LEU A 11 -11.87 0.52 -8.57
C LEU A 11 -11.12 -0.32 -9.62
N PHE A 12 -10.20 -1.17 -9.18
CA PHE A 12 -9.34 -1.95 -10.09
C PHE A 12 -10.02 -3.20 -10.66
N VAL A 13 -11.10 -3.72 -10.08
CA VAL A 13 -11.87 -4.83 -10.66
C VAL A 13 -12.95 -4.31 -11.60
N SER A 14 -13.65 -3.23 -11.24
CA SER A 14 -14.71 -2.65 -12.08
C SER A 14 -14.17 -1.86 -13.28
N ALA A 15 -12.97 -1.30 -13.22
CA ALA A 15 -12.40 -0.56 -14.35
C ALA A 15 -11.92 -1.50 -15.46
N PRO A 16 -12.28 -1.25 -16.73
CA PRO A 16 -11.90 -2.09 -17.87
C PRO A 16 -10.38 -2.22 -17.99
N ALA A 17 -9.89 -3.39 -18.40
CA ALA A 17 -8.46 -3.71 -18.38
C ALA A 17 -7.59 -2.77 -19.24
N ASN A 18 -8.17 -2.22 -20.31
CA ASN A 18 -7.47 -1.35 -21.26
C ASN A 18 -7.38 0.12 -20.81
N GLU A 19 -8.15 0.55 -19.81
CA GLU A 19 -8.13 1.94 -19.37
C GLU A 19 -6.96 2.20 -18.41
N PRO A 20 -6.18 3.29 -18.61
CA PRO A 20 -5.18 3.72 -17.64
C PRO A 20 -5.85 4.10 -16.32
N LEU A 21 -5.43 3.45 -15.23
CA LEU A 21 -5.96 3.70 -13.89
C LEU A 21 -4.81 3.92 -12.91
N LYS A 22 -4.54 5.19 -12.61
CA LYS A 22 -3.51 5.59 -11.64
C LYS A 22 -4.16 6.25 -10.44
N VAL A 23 -3.87 5.71 -9.27
CA VAL A 23 -4.41 6.15 -7.99
C VAL A 23 -3.28 6.63 -7.09
N MET A 24 -3.47 7.77 -6.44
CA MET A 24 -2.50 8.37 -5.54
C MET A 24 -3.07 8.43 -4.13
N ILE A 25 -2.39 7.79 -3.18
CA ILE A 25 -2.83 7.68 -1.78
C ILE A 25 -1.92 8.53 -0.90
N PHE A 26 -2.49 9.55 -0.27
CA PHE A 26 -1.76 10.39 0.68
C PHE A 26 -1.88 9.89 2.12
N VAL A 27 -0.74 9.84 2.78
CA VAL A 27 -0.59 9.54 4.22
C VAL A 27 0.23 10.63 4.91
N ASN A 28 -0.02 10.84 6.19
CA ASN A 28 0.64 11.90 6.97
C ASN A 28 1.98 11.45 7.57
N ALA A 29 2.26 10.14 7.66
CA ALA A 29 3.49 9.62 8.23
C ALA A 29 4.13 8.53 7.37
N ILE A 30 5.47 8.48 7.41
CA ILE A 30 6.29 7.51 6.67
C ILE A 30 5.98 6.07 7.12
N SER A 31 5.65 5.86 8.40
CA SER A 31 5.24 4.56 8.93
C SER A 31 4.07 3.94 8.18
N TYR A 32 3.09 4.75 7.75
CA TYR A 32 1.99 4.27 6.93
C TYR A 32 2.41 3.90 5.51
N VAL A 33 3.44 4.55 4.95
CA VAL A 33 4.00 4.13 3.66
C VAL A 33 4.63 2.74 3.80
N TYR A 34 5.40 2.50 4.86
CA TYR A 34 5.98 1.19 5.14
C TYR A 34 4.93 0.10 5.39
N ARG A 35 3.80 0.46 6.01
CA ARG A 35 2.72 -0.49 6.31
C ARG A 35 1.82 -0.78 5.10
N LEU A 36 1.40 0.25 4.37
CA LEU A 36 0.45 0.10 3.27
C LEU A 36 1.11 -0.41 1.98
N ASP A 37 2.36 -0.03 1.68
CA ASP A 37 3.02 -0.46 0.45
C ASP A 37 3.11 -1.99 0.32
N PRO A 38 3.55 -2.76 1.34
CA PRO A 38 3.57 -4.22 1.28
C PRO A 38 2.18 -4.84 1.24
N ILE A 39 1.25 -4.37 2.08
CA ILE A 39 -0.13 -4.90 2.13
C ILE A 39 -0.82 -4.73 0.77
N LEU A 40 -0.76 -3.53 0.19
CA LEU A 40 -1.35 -3.27 -1.12
C LEU A 40 -0.62 -4.02 -2.24
N SER A 41 0.69 -4.20 -2.14
CA SER A 41 1.46 -5.02 -3.11
C SER A 41 1.03 -6.48 -3.09
N LEU A 42 0.71 -7.03 -1.92
CA LEU A 42 0.21 -8.40 -1.76
C LEU A 42 -1.22 -8.57 -2.30
N VAL A 43 -2.06 -7.53 -2.18
CA VAL A 43 -3.48 -7.60 -2.57
C VAL A 43 -3.71 -7.23 -4.05
N LEU A 44 -3.11 -6.14 -4.53
CA LEU A 44 -3.34 -5.59 -5.87
C LEU A 44 -2.24 -5.95 -6.87
N GLY A 45 -1.01 -6.09 -6.37
CA GLY A 45 0.18 -6.19 -7.19
C GLY A 45 0.84 -7.56 -7.18
N ARG A 46 2.16 -7.55 -7.33
CA ARG A 46 3.01 -8.71 -7.15
C ARG A 46 3.66 -8.63 -5.78
N ASP A 47 3.78 -9.78 -5.11
CA ASP A 47 4.59 -9.88 -3.91
C ASP A 47 6.06 -9.52 -4.23
N LYS A 48 6.52 -8.40 -3.66
CA LYS A 48 7.88 -7.88 -3.84
C LYS A 48 8.94 -8.83 -3.28
N HIS A 49 8.61 -9.65 -2.27
CA HIS A 49 9.54 -10.58 -1.65
C HIS A 49 9.73 -11.87 -2.46
N GLN A 50 8.76 -12.26 -3.29
CA GLN A 50 8.87 -13.44 -4.14
C GLN A 50 9.37 -13.17 -5.56
N ALA A 51 9.53 -11.90 -5.97
CA ALA A 51 10.01 -11.57 -7.31
C ALA A 51 11.44 -12.10 -7.62
N CYS A 52 12.21 -12.49 -6.58
CA CYS A 52 13.51 -13.15 -6.74
C CYS A 52 13.42 -14.64 -7.10
N GLN A 53 12.29 -15.32 -6.89
CA GLN A 53 12.15 -16.74 -7.25
C GLN A 53 11.45 -16.84 -8.62
N ARG A 54 12.27 -17.09 -9.65
CA ARG A 54 11.86 -17.28 -11.05
C ARG A 54 10.97 -18.52 -11.21
N GLY A 55 9.94 -18.45 -12.06
CA GLY A 55 9.44 -19.64 -12.76
C GLY A 55 8.01 -20.13 -12.48
N GLY A 56 7.07 -19.29 -12.05
CA GLY A 56 5.65 -19.69 -12.01
C GLY A 56 4.78 -18.79 -12.87
N SER A 57 3.84 -19.36 -13.64
CA SER A 57 2.78 -18.65 -14.36
C SER A 57 1.88 -17.90 -13.37
N LYS A 58 2.34 -16.72 -12.94
CA LYS A 58 1.62 -15.83 -12.03
C LYS A 58 0.70 -14.96 -12.87
N GLY A 59 -0.61 -15.09 -12.65
CA GLY A 59 -1.63 -14.27 -13.32
C GLY A 59 -1.31 -12.78 -13.20
N ALA A 60 -1.77 -12.00 -14.18
CA ALA A 60 -1.46 -10.57 -14.25
C ALA A 60 -1.88 -9.83 -12.96
N PRO A 61 -1.02 -8.97 -12.39
CA PRO A 61 -1.38 -8.12 -11.27
C PRO A 61 -2.49 -7.14 -11.67
N LEU A 62 -3.31 -6.69 -10.71
CA LEU A 62 -4.34 -5.68 -10.98
C LEU A 62 -3.72 -4.29 -11.17
N ALA A 63 -2.68 -4.00 -10.39
CA ALA A 63 -1.95 -2.74 -10.45
C ALA A 63 -0.51 -2.90 -9.94
N GLU A 64 0.37 -2.03 -10.40
CA GLU A 64 1.70 -1.83 -9.81
C GLU A 64 1.58 -0.99 -8.53
N VAL A 65 2.30 -1.34 -7.45
CA VAL A 65 2.15 -0.66 -6.15
C VAL A 65 3.51 -0.14 -5.66
N VAL A 66 3.54 1.16 -5.34
CA VAL A 66 4.79 1.86 -5.00
C VAL A 66 4.60 2.73 -3.77
N GLY A 67 5.43 2.55 -2.74
CA GLY A 67 5.55 3.50 -1.63
C GLY A 67 6.53 4.63 -1.93
N LEU A 68 6.26 5.87 -1.53
CA LEU A 68 7.14 7.02 -1.72
C LEU A 68 7.22 7.88 -0.46
N HIS A 69 8.41 8.02 0.10
CA HIS A 69 8.65 8.81 1.32
C HIS A 69 9.99 9.53 1.26
N SER A 70 10.19 10.52 2.14
CA SER A 70 11.39 11.37 2.18
C SER A 70 12.68 10.63 2.49
N ASN A 71 12.63 9.54 3.28
CA ASN A 71 13.84 8.77 3.64
C ASN A 71 14.43 7.93 2.47
N LEU A 72 13.85 7.99 1.27
CA LEU A 72 14.41 7.30 0.10
C LEU A 72 15.56 8.10 -0.49
N GLN A 73 16.64 7.42 -0.88
CA GLN A 73 17.70 8.04 -1.68
C GLN A 73 17.12 8.51 -3.02
N GLN A 74 17.65 9.61 -3.56
CA GLN A 74 17.12 10.23 -4.78
C GLN A 74 17.02 9.25 -5.95
N LYS A 75 18.01 8.37 -6.15
CA LYS A 75 17.99 7.32 -7.18
C LYS A 75 16.82 6.33 -6.99
N GLN A 76 16.56 5.93 -5.74
CA GLN A 76 15.44 5.04 -5.42
C GLN A 76 14.09 5.73 -5.63
N ARG A 77 14.01 7.01 -5.25
CA ARG A 77 12.83 7.85 -5.45
C ARG A 77 12.46 7.96 -6.92
N LEU A 78 13.44 8.26 -7.79
CA LEU A 78 13.25 8.39 -9.23
C LEU A 78 12.79 7.08 -9.86
N LYS A 79 13.45 5.96 -9.52
CA LYS A 79 13.06 4.62 -9.99
C LYS A 79 11.63 4.24 -9.61
N ARG A 80 11.19 4.62 -8.40
CA ARG A 80 9.82 4.37 -7.93
C ARG A 80 8.78 5.20 -8.70
N VAL A 81 9.09 6.46 -8.95
CA VAL A 81 8.26 7.35 -9.77
C VAL A 81 8.15 6.85 -11.20
N GLU A 82 9.26 6.48 -11.82
CA GLU A 82 9.31 5.90 -13.16
C GLU A 82 8.43 4.65 -13.25
N ARG A 83 8.56 3.73 -12.30
CA ARG A 83 7.74 2.51 -12.23
C ARG A 83 6.23 2.80 -12.15
N PHE A 84 5.85 3.83 -11.41
CA PHE A 84 4.46 4.27 -11.33
C PHE A 84 3.98 4.88 -12.65
N GLN A 85 4.83 5.68 -13.32
CA GLN A 85 4.48 6.32 -14.59
C GLN A 85 4.40 5.33 -15.75
N SER A 86 5.30 4.35 -15.81
CA SER A 86 5.37 3.34 -16.87
C SER A 86 4.25 2.31 -16.80
N ALA A 87 3.64 2.11 -15.63
CA ALA A 87 2.54 1.18 -15.46
C ALA A 87 1.22 1.82 -15.91
N ASN A 88 0.44 1.09 -16.72
CA ASN A 88 -0.90 1.53 -17.13
C ASN A 88 -1.86 1.61 -15.93
N ARG A 89 -1.72 0.66 -15.00
CA ARG A 89 -2.52 0.55 -13.77
C ARG A 89 -1.58 0.59 -12.58
N ALA A 90 -1.69 1.61 -11.74
CA ALA A 90 -0.75 1.81 -10.63
C ALA A 90 -1.35 2.50 -9.42
N VAL A 91 -0.80 2.20 -8.24
CA VAL A 91 -1.09 2.83 -6.97
C VAL A 91 0.22 3.35 -6.37
N ILE A 92 0.25 4.64 -6.01
CA ILE A 92 1.36 5.21 -5.26
C ILE A 92 0.89 5.64 -3.88
N VAL A 93 1.56 5.17 -2.82
CA VAL A 93 1.32 5.61 -1.45
C VAL A 93 2.41 6.61 -1.10
N CYS A 94 2.07 7.87 -0.83
CA CYS A 94 3.06 8.89 -0.53
C CYS A 94 2.74 9.83 0.64
N THR A 95 3.80 10.47 1.14
CA THR A 95 3.72 11.61 2.05
C THR A 95 3.81 12.92 1.26
N ASP A 96 3.29 14.01 1.81
CA ASP A 96 3.31 15.33 1.16
C ASP A 96 4.72 15.75 0.73
N VAL A 97 5.68 15.60 1.63
CA VAL A 97 7.08 15.98 1.41
C VAL A 97 7.68 15.20 0.24
N ALA A 98 7.39 13.91 0.12
CA ALA A 98 7.93 13.06 -0.93
C ALA A 98 7.36 13.39 -2.32
N CYS A 99 6.16 13.96 -2.36
CA CYS A 99 5.42 14.29 -3.57
C CYS A 99 5.67 15.72 -4.08
N ARG A 100 6.41 16.57 -3.34
CA ARG A 100 6.85 17.89 -3.81
C ARG A 100 7.86 17.78 -4.96
N GLY A 101 7.68 18.60 -5.98
CA GLY A 101 8.54 18.63 -7.16
C GLY A 101 8.41 17.42 -8.09
N LEU A 102 7.40 16.56 -7.87
CA LEU A 102 7.08 15.48 -8.79
C LEU A 102 5.88 15.88 -9.66
N ASP A 103 6.09 15.83 -10.98
CA ASP A 103 5.00 15.89 -11.95
C ASP A 103 4.55 14.46 -12.29
N LEU A 104 3.46 14.03 -11.66
CA LEU A 104 2.83 12.75 -11.94
C LEU A 104 1.65 13.00 -12.87
N LYS A 105 1.79 12.61 -14.14
CA LYS A 105 0.74 12.76 -15.15
C LYS A 105 -0.33 11.67 -15.00
N GLN A 106 -1.56 11.99 -15.39
CA GLN A 106 -2.68 11.05 -15.53
C GLN A 106 -3.10 10.33 -14.23
N VAL A 107 -3.06 11.02 -13.08
CA VAL A 107 -3.68 10.48 -11.86
C VAL A 107 -5.19 10.69 -11.97
N LYS A 108 -5.96 9.60 -11.98
CA LYS A 108 -7.43 9.63 -12.09
C LYS A 108 -8.08 9.91 -10.74
N GLU A 109 -7.51 9.34 -9.68
CA GLU A 109 -8.08 9.42 -8.34
C GLU A 109 -7.03 9.70 -7.28
N VAL A 110 -7.34 10.64 -6.38
CA VAL A 110 -6.55 10.97 -5.20
C VAL A 110 -7.29 10.53 -3.95
N ILE A 111 -6.67 9.69 -3.13
CA ILE A 111 -7.24 9.21 -1.88
C ILE A 111 -6.46 9.82 -0.72
N HIS A 112 -7.12 10.62 0.11
CA HIS A 112 -6.59 11.03 1.41
C HIS A 112 -6.89 9.93 2.43
N PHE A 113 -5.95 8.99 2.62
CA PHE A 113 -6.10 7.95 3.63
C PHE A 113 -6.11 8.53 5.05
N GLN A 114 -5.41 9.64 5.23
CA GLN A 114 -5.50 10.48 6.41
C GLN A 114 -5.88 11.89 5.98
N ALA A 115 -6.91 12.42 6.64
CA ALA A 115 -7.47 13.73 6.35
C ALA A 115 -6.40 14.83 6.34
N PRO A 116 -6.39 15.72 5.33
CA PRO A 116 -5.56 16.92 5.32
C PRO A 116 -5.90 17.81 6.51
N ARG A 117 -4.89 18.35 7.19
CA ARG A 117 -5.07 19.20 8.38
C ARG A 117 -5.39 20.66 8.07
N SER A 118 -5.27 21.08 6.82
CA SER A 118 -5.58 22.45 6.40
C SER A 118 -6.15 22.50 4.98
N PRO A 119 -6.93 23.55 4.64
CA PRO A 119 -7.40 23.84 3.29
C PRO A 119 -6.30 23.80 2.24
N SER A 120 -5.17 24.44 2.52
CA SER A 120 -4.03 24.52 1.59
C SER A 120 -3.46 23.13 1.28
N ILE A 121 -3.30 22.28 2.30
CA ILE A 121 -2.82 20.90 2.09
C ILE A 121 -3.85 20.12 1.26
N PHE A 122 -5.14 20.25 1.55
CA PHE A 122 -6.18 19.62 0.75
C PHE A 122 -6.06 20.01 -0.72
N VAL A 123 -6.01 21.30 -1.04
CA VAL A 123 -5.88 21.80 -2.42
C VAL A 123 -4.61 21.28 -3.08
N HIS A 124 -3.46 21.28 -2.39
CA HIS A 124 -2.20 20.79 -2.95
C HIS A 124 -2.21 19.28 -3.29
N ARG A 125 -2.90 18.48 -2.48
CA ARG A 125 -3.03 17.03 -2.69
C ARG A 125 -4.08 16.71 -3.75
N SER A 126 -5.26 17.33 -3.67
CA SER A 126 -6.35 17.12 -4.62
C SER A 126 -5.98 17.65 -6.01
N GLY A 127 -5.17 18.72 -6.10
CA GLY A 127 -4.60 19.23 -7.35
C GLY A 127 -3.59 18.31 -8.06
N ARG A 128 -3.46 17.06 -7.62
CA ARG A 128 -2.73 16.00 -8.35
C ARG A 128 -3.61 15.29 -9.37
N THR A 129 -4.93 15.33 -9.22
CA THR A 129 -5.91 14.80 -10.19
C THR A 129 -6.47 15.93 -11.07
N ALA A 130 -7.35 15.57 -12.00
CA ALA A 130 -8.09 16.49 -12.87
C ALA A 130 -7.20 17.51 -13.63
N ARG A 131 -6.05 17.03 -14.13
CA ARG A 131 -5.10 17.85 -14.91
C ARG A 131 -5.37 17.70 -16.41
N ALA A 132 -4.97 18.71 -17.19
CA ALA A 132 -5.06 18.70 -18.65
C ALA A 132 -6.48 18.39 -19.18
N GLN A 133 -7.49 19.09 -18.65
CA GLN A 133 -8.91 18.95 -19.01
C GLN A 133 -9.54 17.58 -18.76
N GLN A 134 -8.86 16.68 -18.04
CA GLN A 134 -9.44 15.41 -17.62
C GLN A 134 -10.24 15.60 -16.34
N SER A 135 -11.32 14.82 -16.18
CA SER A 135 -12.01 14.70 -14.90
C SER A 135 -11.16 13.89 -13.93
N GLY A 136 -11.38 14.11 -12.64
CA GLY A 136 -10.65 13.41 -11.59
C GLY A 136 -11.42 13.45 -10.30
N GLU A 137 -11.25 12.42 -9.49
CA GLU A 137 -11.96 12.27 -8.23
C GLU A 137 -11.00 12.38 -7.04
N THR A 138 -11.53 12.89 -5.93
CA THR A 138 -10.81 12.91 -4.66
C THR A 138 -11.68 12.29 -3.59
N VAL A 139 -11.15 11.28 -2.90
CA VAL A 139 -11.83 10.59 -1.80
C VAL A 139 -11.08 10.86 -0.51
N CYS A 140 -11.78 11.27 0.55
CA CYS A 140 -11.21 11.42 1.88
C CYS A 140 -11.75 10.33 2.81
N VAL A 141 -10.86 9.58 3.45
CA VAL A 141 -11.24 8.59 4.46
C VAL A 141 -11.28 9.27 5.82
N LEU A 142 -12.46 9.32 6.43
CA LEU A 142 -12.71 9.95 7.72
C LEU A 142 -13.29 8.92 8.70
N SER A 143 -12.91 9.01 9.98
CA SER A 143 -13.68 8.33 11.02
C SER A 143 -14.98 9.11 11.27
N PRO A 144 -16.04 8.45 11.78
CA PRO A 144 -17.29 9.15 12.11
C PRO A 144 -17.10 10.34 13.05
N THR A 145 -16.12 10.26 13.96
CA THR A 145 -15.77 11.32 14.89
C THR A 145 -15.05 12.51 14.26
N GLN A 146 -14.38 12.32 13.12
CA GLN A 146 -13.59 13.36 12.44
C GLN A 146 -14.40 14.19 11.45
N VAL A 147 -15.58 13.71 11.04
CA VAL A 147 -16.37 14.32 9.96
C VAL A 147 -16.67 15.80 10.26
N THR A 148 -17.27 16.08 11.42
CA THR A 148 -17.70 17.43 11.77
C THR A 148 -16.55 18.41 11.84
N GLU A 149 -15.46 18.04 12.52
CA GLU A 149 -14.26 18.88 12.66
C GLU A 149 -13.63 19.15 11.29
N TRP A 150 -13.48 18.12 10.47
CA TRP A 150 -12.83 18.25 9.17
C TRP A 150 -13.65 19.08 8.17
N LEU A 151 -14.98 19.00 8.23
CA LEU A 151 -15.86 19.88 7.45
C LEU A 151 -15.68 21.36 7.82
N GLN A 152 -15.46 21.69 9.09
CA GLN A 152 -15.14 23.06 9.50
C GLN A 152 -13.80 23.52 8.94
N VAL A 153 -12.79 22.64 8.97
CA VAL A 153 -11.48 22.93 8.37
C VAL A 153 -11.60 23.25 6.88
N LEU A 154 -12.47 22.55 6.14
CA LEU A 154 -12.64 22.75 4.69
C LEU A 154 -13.65 23.82 4.29
N LYS A 155 -14.39 24.41 5.23
CA LYS A 155 -15.36 25.48 4.96
C LYS A 155 -14.82 26.60 4.05
N PRO A 156 -13.56 27.08 4.18
CA PRO A 156 -13.01 28.12 3.30
C PRO A 156 -12.85 27.69 1.84
N VAL A 157 -12.75 26.40 1.54
CA VAL A 157 -12.55 25.88 0.18
C VAL A 157 -13.86 25.82 -0.60
N GLN A 158 -15.02 26.04 0.06
CA GLN A 158 -16.35 26.07 -0.55
C GLN A 158 -16.63 24.86 -1.45
N ILE A 159 -16.19 23.67 -1.02
CA ILE A 159 -16.39 22.44 -1.79
C ILE A 159 -17.79 21.93 -1.49
N ASN A 160 -18.56 21.64 -2.54
CA ASN A 160 -19.73 20.79 -2.43
C ASN A 160 -19.25 19.37 -2.11
N VAL A 161 -19.19 19.06 -0.81
CA VAL A 161 -18.99 17.69 -0.36
C VAL A 161 -20.29 16.98 -0.72
N GLY A 162 -20.29 16.24 -1.83
CA GLY A 162 -21.37 15.32 -2.16
C GLY A 162 -21.68 14.47 -0.93
N GLU A 163 -22.97 14.14 -0.77
CA GLU A 163 -23.52 13.48 0.41
C GLU A 163 -22.56 12.43 0.96
N LEU A 164 -22.41 12.46 2.29
CA LEU A 164 -21.50 11.63 3.10
C LEU A 164 -21.85 10.14 3.05
N ASP A 165 -22.51 9.70 1.97
CA ASP A 165 -22.84 8.35 1.69
C ASP A 165 -21.51 7.60 1.56
N PRO A 166 -21.30 6.60 2.44
CA PRO A 166 -20.21 5.67 2.25
C PRO A 166 -20.30 5.19 0.79
N PRO A 167 -19.20 5.21 0.00
CA PRO A 167 -19.27 4.78 -1.41
C PRO A 167 -20.05 3.47 -1.45
N ALA A 168 -20.98 3.28 -2.39
CA ALA A 168 -22.06 2.27 -2.37
C ALA A 168 -21.67 0.83 -1.92
N CYS A 169 -20.36 0.51 -1.92
CA CYS A 169 -19.74 -0.60 -1.22
C CYS A 169 -19.87 -0.65 0.32
N MET A 170 -20.25 0.43 0.99
CA MET A 170 -20.36 0.49 2.45
C MET A 170 -21.80 0.63 2.96
N HIS A 171 -22.79 0.75 2.05
CA HIS A 171 -24.20 0.60 2.42
C HIS A 171 -24.45 -0.82 2.97
N LYS A 172 -25.08 -0.92 4.15
CA LYS A 172 -25.39 -2.20 4.82
C LYS A 172 -26.24 -3.15 3.95
N SER A 173 -27.01 -2.61 3.01
CA SER A 173 -27.85 -3.36 2.05
C SER A 173 -27.10 -3.86 0.81
N SER A 174 -25.85 -3.44 0.61
CA SER A 174 -25.10 -3.75 -0.60
C SER A 174 -24.63 -5.21 -0.60
N ARG A 175 -24.70 -5.88 -1.75
CA ARG A 175 -24.05 -7.16 -2.06
C ARG A 175 -22.58 -7.21 -1.62
N VAL A 176 -21.97 -6.03 -1.43
CA VAL A 176 -20.62 -5.82 -0.90
C VAL A 176 -20.45 -6.19 0.58
N TYR A 177 -21.48 -6.16 1.43
CA TYR A 177 -21.36 -6.62 2.83
C TYR A 177 -21.01 -8.12 2.90
N SER A 178 -21.52 -8.93 1.95
CA SER A 178 -21.13 -10.34 1.80
C SER A 178 -19.64 -10.51 1.46
N GLN A 179 -19.05 -9.54 0.75
CA GLN A 179 -17.64 -9.55 0.37
C GLN A 179 -16.74 -9.01 1.49
N LEU A 180 -17.28 -8.21 2.43
CA LEU A 180 -16.50 -7.68 3.56
C LEU A 180 -15.82 -8.79 4.35
N THR A 181 -16.47 -9.93 4.55
CA THR A 181 -15.87 -11.07 5.26
C THR A 181 -14.63 -11.59 4.52
N LYS A 182 -14.71 -11.70 3.19
CA LYS A 182 -13.56 -12.10 2.36
C LYS A 182 -12.45 -11.05 2.36
N VAL A 183 -12.79 -9.77 2.21
CA VAL A 183 -11.79 -8.68 2.23
C VAL A 183 -11.15 -8.57 3.62
N LYS A 184 -11.90 -8.74 4.71
CA LYS A 184 -11.37 -8.84 6.07
C LYS A 184 -10.38 -9.99 6.20
N ARG A 185 -10.71 -11.18 5.67
CA ARG A 185 -9.80 -12.34 5.66
C ARG A 185 -8.52 -12.05 4.87
N ILE A 186 -8.65 -11.47 3.68
CA ILE A 186 -7.51 -11.05 2.85
C ILE A 186 -6.60 -10.07 3.60
N LEU A 187 -7.19 -9.05 4.21
CA LEU A 187 -6.42 -8.06 4.96
C LEU A 187 -5.74 -8.69 6.19
N ALA A 188 -6.42 -9.60 6.90
CA ALA A 188 -5.83 -10.30 8.03
C ALA A 188 -4.61 -11.13 7.60
N ILE A 189 -4.74 -11.91 6.54
CA ILE A 189 -3.62 -12.71 5.98
C ILE A 189 -2.49 -11.80 5.49
N ALA A 190 -2.81 -10.75 4.73
CA ALA A 190 -1.80 -9.81 4.24
C ALA A 190 -1.05 -9.12 5.38
N THR A 191 -1.75 -8.78 6.47
CA THR A 191 -1.13 -8.20 7.68
C THR A 191 -0.24 -9.20 8.39
N GLN A 192 -0.62 -10.48 8.47
CA GLN A 192 0.21 -11.54 9.04
C GLN A 192 1.48 -11.79 8.21
N ILE A 193 1.38 -11.74 6.88
CA ILE A 193 2.54 -11.87 5.98
C ILE A 193 3.48 -10.66 6.15
N GLU A 194 2.92 -9.46 6.23
CA GLU A 194 3.68 -8.21 6.40
C GLU A 194 4.41 -8.20 7.74
N SER A 195 3.74 -8.54 8.85
CA SER A 195 4.35 -8.57 10.17
C SER A 195 5.49 -9.60 10.24
N ALA A 196 5.27 -10.82 9.71
CA ALA A 196 6.31 -11.84 9.62
C ALA A 196 7.51 -11.37 8.76
N GLY A 197 7.25 -10.66 7.65
CA GLY A 197 8.28 -10.07 6.80
C GLY A 197 9.07 -8.96 7.52
N HIS A 198 8.40 -8.11 8.28
CA HIS A 198 9.02 -7.01 9.02
C HIS A 198 9.93 -7.51 10.15
N HIS A 199 9.50 -8.53 10.91
CA HIS A 199 10.33 -9.18 11.92
C HIS A 199 11.61 -9.75 11.31
N LYS A 200 11.50 -10.52 10.22
CA LYS A 200 12.65 -11.09 9.52
C LYS A 200 13.59 -10.03 8.94
N ALA A 201 13.05 -8.93 8.41
CA ALA A 201 13.86 -7.82 7.89
C ALA A 201 14.59 -7.07 9.02
N LYS A 202 13.96 -6.90 10.18
CA LYS A 202 14.56 -6.28 11.37
C LYS A 202 15.70 -7.14 11.92
N GLU A 203 15.49 -8.45 12.07
CA GLU A 203 16.52 -9.41 12.49
C GLU A 203 17.73 -9.36 11.54
N ARG A 204 17.49 -9.48 10.22
CA ARG A 204 18.57 -9.39 9.22
C ARG A 204 19.36 -8.10 9.29
N ARG A 205 18.72 -6.96 9.55
CA ARG A 205 19.40 -5.68 9.73
C ARG A 205 20.24 -5.66 11.00
N ALA A 206 19.71 -6.20 12.11
CA ALA A 206 20.46 -6.31 13.37
C ALA A 206 21.70 -7.20 13.18
N THR A 207 21.54 -8.39 12.58
CA THR A 207 22.65 -9.30 12.28
C THR A 207 23.65 -8.66 11.31
N SER A 208 23.18 -7.96 10.27
CA SER A 208 24.06 -7.28 9.32
C SER A 208 24.82 -6.11 9.95
N TRP A 209 24.19 -5.37 10.86
CA TRP A 209 24.84 -4.30 11.62
C TRP A 209 25.91 -4.88 12.55
N LEU A 210 25.57 -5.95 13.29
CA LEU A 210 26.50 -6.65 14.18
C LEU A 210 27.74 -7.12 13.44
N LYS A 211 27.56 -7.79 12.29
CA LYS A 211 28.67 -8.27 11.45
C LYS A 211 29.59 -7.13 10.98
N LYS A 212 29.01 -5.99 10.58
CA LYS A 212 29.78 -4.81 10.15
C LYS A 212 30.51 -4.14 11.32
N ALA A 213 29.89 -4.07 12.48
CA ALA A 213 30.49 -3.48 13.68
C ALA A 213 31.67 -4.32 14.18
N ALA A 214 31.52 -5.65 14.20
CA ALA A 214 32.60 -6.56 14.55
C ALA A 214 33.79 -6.45 13.58
N GLN A 215 33.51 -6.41 12.27
CA GLN A 215 34.54 -6.21 11.25
C GLN A 215 35.27 -4.86 11.41
N ALA A 216 34.57 -3.79 11.78
CA ALA A 216 35.18 -2.49 12.02
C ALA A 216 36.02 -2.42 13.32
N ALA A 217 35.70 -3.28 14.29
CA ALA A 217 36.42 -3.38 15.56
C ALA A 217 37.52 -4.45 15.56
N ASP A 218 37.75 -5.11 14.42
CA ASP A 218 38.66 -6.27 14.27
C ASP A 218 38.39 -7.38 15.29
N ILE A 219 37.12 -7.55 15.65
CA ILE A 219 36.66 -8.61 16.55
C ILE A 219 36.31 -9.83 15.71
N MET A 220 36.98 -10.96 15.95
CA MET A 220 36.52 -12.23 15.43
C MET A 220 35.20 -12.61 16.11
N LEU A 221 34.12 -12.64 15.33
CA LEU A 221 32.89 -13.28 15.76
C LEU A 221 33.12 -14.79 15.65
N ASP A 222 33.05 -15.50 16.77
CA ASP A 222 32.95 -16.95 16.72
C ASP A 222 31.76 -17.30 15.83
N SER A 223 32.01 -18.15 14.83
CA SER A 223 30.96 -18.77 14.00
C SER A 223 29.97 -19.59 14.84
N ASP A 224 30.34 -19.83 16.10
CA ASP A 224 29.63 -20.63 17.10
C ASP A 224 28.78 -19.77 18.05
N ILE A 225 28.55 -18.48 17.75
CA ILE A 225 27.24 -17.90 18.10
C ILE A 225 26.24 -18.62 17.20
N SER A 226 25.89 -19.83 17.64
CA SER A 226 25.05 -20.77 16.96
C SER A 226 23.87 -20.03 16.35
N GLU A 227 23.68 -20.20 15.05
CA GLU A 227 22.30 -20.31 14.60
C GLU A 227 21.73 -21.47 15.44
N ASP A 228 21.08 -21.16 16.57
CA ASP A 228 20.44 -22.17 17.39
C ASP A 228 19.65 -23.04 16.42
N GLU A 229 19.87 -24.36 16.40
CA GLU A 229 19.15 -25.22 15.47
C GLU A 229 17.64 -24.99 15.61
N GLU A 230 17.20 -24.65 16.83
CA GLU A 230 15.86 -24.15 17.13
C GLU A 230 15.50 -22.85 16.41
N ALA A 231 16.37 -21.82 16.37
CA ALA A 231 16.12 -20.58 15.65
C ALA A 231 16.07 -20.81 14.12
N SER A 232 16.93 -21.67 13.59
CA SER A 232 16.93 -22.04 12.17
C SER A 232 15.66 -22.83 11.81
N ALA A 233 15.26 -23.79 12.65
CA ALA A 233 14.01 -24.55 12.50
C ALA A 233 12.77 -23.65 12.62
N ARG A 234 12.73 -22.71 13.59
CA ARG A 234 11.66 -21.72 13.75
C ARG A 234 11.55 -20.81 12.51
N SER A 235 12.68 -20.33 11.97
CA SER A 235 12.73 -19.51 10.75
C SER A 235 12.24 -20.28 9.52
N ALA A 236 12.60 -21.56 9.40
CA ALA A 236 12.12 -22.44 8.34
C ALA A 236 10.61 -22.73 8.46
N ALA A 237 10.12 -23.03 9.67
CA ALA A 237 8.70 -23.22 9.95
C ALA A 237 7.89 -21.95 9.62
N GLN A 238 8.35 -20.79 10.06
CA GLN A 238 7.71 -19.51 9.76
C GLN A 238 7.71 -19.20 8.26
N ALA A 239 8.79 -19.55 7.54
CA ALA A 239 8.84 -19.42 6.08
C ALA A 239 7.80 -20.32 5.38
N ARG A 240 7.64 -21.58 5.83
CA ARG A 240 6.62 -22.50 5.33
C ARG A 240 5.21 -21.94 5.58
N THR A 241 4.91 -21.51 6.80
CA THR A 241 3.62 -20.89 7.16
C THR A 241 3.33 -19.67 6.29
N THR A 242 4.31 -18.78 6.12
CA THR A 242 4.12 -17.58 5.28
C THR A 242 3.91 -17.95 3.80
N SER A 243 4.50 -19.06 3.32
CA SER A 243 4.26 -19.55 1.96
C SER A 243 2.83 -20.08 1.77
N ILE A 244 2.30 -20.80 2.76
CA ILE A 244 0.91 -21.28 2.76
C ILE A 244 -0.05 -20.09 2.73
N LEU A 245 0.16 -19.13 3.64
CA LEU A 245 -0.65 -17.90 3.73
C LEU A 245 -0.64 -17.10 2.42
N ARG A 246 0.50 -17.02 1.72
CA ARG A 246 0.58 -16.36 0.41
C ARG A 246 -0.24 -17.07 -0.66
N THR A 247 -0.24 -18.40 -0.64
CA THR A 247 -1.02 -19.21 -1.58
C THR A 247 -2.52 -19.02 -1.33
N GLU A 248 -2.95 -19.08 -0.07
CA GLU A 248 -4.33 -18.80 0.36
C GLU A 248 -4.75 -17.38 -0.05
N LEU A 249 -3.90 -16.38 0.21
CA LEU A 249 -4.16 -14.99 -0.18
C LEU A 249 -4.38 -14.86 -1.69
N SER A 250 -3.51 -15.50 -2.50
CA SER A 250 -3.65 -15.45 -3.95
C SER A 250 -4.94 -16.09 -4.44
N GLN A 251 -5.39 -17.18 -3.82
CA GLN A 251 -6.66 -17.83 -4.14
C GLN A 251 -7.85 -16.93 -3.78
N LEU A 252 -7.84 -16.33 -2.58
CA LEU A 252 -8.90 -15.42 -2.14
C LEU A 252 -9.01 -14.18 -3.02
N VAL A 253 -7.88 -13.55 -3.38
CA VAL A 253 -7.85 -12.40 -4.28
C VAL A 253 -8.39 -12.77 -5.67
N LYS A 254 -8.03 -13.95 -6.21
CA LYS A 254 -8.59 -14.44 -7.49
C LYS A 254 -10.11 -14.65 -7.40
N SER A 255 -10.61 -15.17 -6.28
CA SER A 255 -12.05 -15.37 -6.07
C SER A 255 -12.86 -14.07 -6.07
N LEU A 256 -12.23 -12.94 -5.70
CA LEU A 256 -12.86 -11.61 -5.74
C LEU A 256 -12.86 -10.97 -7.12
N LYS A 257 -11.93 -11.32 -8.00
CA LYS A 257 -11.91 -10.82 -9.39
C LYS A 257 -13.05 -11.39 -10.25
N LEU A 258 -13.69 -12.46 -9.79
CA LEU A 258 -14.79 -13.15 -10.47
C LEU A 258 -16.18 -12.56 -10.13
N LEU A 259 -16.21 -11.38 -9.52
CA LEU A 259 -17.41 -10.64 -9.11
C LEU A 259 -17.49 -9.31 -9.85
#